data_AF-A0A968V7F4-F1
#
_entry.id   AF-A0A968V7F4-F1
#
_cell.length_a   1.000
_cell.length_b   1.000
_cell.length_c   1.000
_cell.angle_alpha   90.00
_cell.angle_beta   90.00
_cell.angle_gamma   90.00
#
_symmetry.space_group_name_H-M   'P 1'
#
loop_
_entity.id
_entity.type
_entity.pdbx_description
1 polymer ?
#
loop_
_entity_poly.entity_id
_entity_poly.type
_entity_poly.pdbx_seq_one_letter_code
_entity_poly.pdbx_strand_id
1 'polypeptide(L)'
;MAIATPQPRLAPSYDKRYLDLSQNCAFQATPLPLGAIYLLQGTAGEEIGIQPCEKQEGWLALIGESYRYRWHDSWLQKQEFSIFGRLAASVPLRRLNNYRNLAKLPQLTQAILQDFATLPCIALPTTVK
;
A
#
# COMPACT_ATOMS: atom_id res chain seq x y z
N MET A 1 0.60 -15.88 18.95
CA MET A 1 1.79 -15.35 18.23
C MET A 1 1.97 -16.16 16.96
N ALA A 2 1.69 -15.61 15.79
CA ALA A 2 1.95 -16.28 14.52
C ALA A 2 3.40 -16.01 14.10
N ILE A 3 4.16 -17.08 13.88
CA ILE A 3 5.56 -17.02 13.45
C ILE A 3 5.53 -16.64 11.97
N ALA A 4 5.99 -15.43 11.63
CA ALA A 4 6.06 -14.98 10.25
C ALA A 4 6.99 -15.90 9.46
N THR A 5 6.44 -16.58 8.45
CA THR A 5 7.20 -17.48 7.58
C THR A 5 8.22 -16.65 6.77
N PRO A 6 9.50 -17.07 6.68
CA PRO A 6 10.49 -16.33 5.92
C PRO A 6 10.06 -16.26 4.44
N GLN A 7 9.90 -15.03 3.93
CA GLN A 7 9.64 -14.82 2.52
C GLN A 7 10.82 -15.37 1.70
N PRO A 8 10.58 -16.14 0.62
CA PRO A 8 11.64 -16.68 -0.19
C PRO A 8 12.46 -15.53 -0.78
N ARG A 9 13.78 -15.54 -0.56
CA ARG A 9 14.68 -14.60 -1.25
C ARG A 9 14.57 -14.87 -2.74
N LEU A 10 14.33 -13.83 -3.53
CA LEU A 10 14.32 -13.91 -4.99
C LEU A 10 15.68 -14.45 -5.45
N ALA A 11 15.73 -15.72 -5.85
CA ALA A 11 16.97 -16.33 -6.32
C ALA A 11 17.29 -15.81 -7.72
N PRO A 12 18.58 -15.61 -8.07
CA PRO A 12 18.97 -15.24 -9.43
C PRO A 12 18.46 -16.20 -10.51
N SER A 13 18.19 -17.46 -10.13
CA SER A 13 17.63 -18.50 -10.99
C SER A 13 16.11 -18.38 -11.22
N TYR A 14 15.42 -17.43 -10.59
CA TYR A 14 14.00 -17.22 -10.84
C TYR A 14 13.83 -16.62 -12.23
N ASP A 15 12.90 -17.19 -12.98
CA ASP A 15 12.53 -16.71 -14.30
C ASP A 15 11.79 -15.37 -14.16
N LYS A 16 12.56 -14.27 -14.17
CA LYS A 16 12.06 -12.92 -13.93
C LYS A 16 11.27 -12.46 -15.15
N ARG A 17 9.95 -12.38 -15.01
CA ARG A 17 9.08 -11.74 -16.00
C ARG A 17 9.10 -10.23 -15.77
N TYR A 18 9.28 -9.46 -16.84
CA TYR A 18 9.17 -8.00 -16.81
C TYR A 18 8.08 -7.54 -17.77
N LEU A 19 7.44 -6.42 -17.44
CA LEU A 19 6.50 -5.73 -18.31
C LEU A 19 7.19 -4.45 -18.79
N ASP A 20 7.40 -4.32 -20.10
CA ASP A 20 7.94 -3.09 -20.67
C ASP A 20 6.88 -1.99 -20.64
N LEU A 21 7.08 -1.00 -19.76
CA LEU A 21 6.19 0.15 -19.61
C LEU A 21 6.56 1.32 -20.54
N SER A 22 7.70 1.26 -21.25
CA SER A 22 8.23 2.40 -22.02
C SER A 22 7.38 2.78 -23.23
N GLN A 23 6.59 1.85 -23.77
CA GLN A 23 5.84 2.05 -25.01
C GLN A 23 4.55 2.86 -24.82
N ASN A 24 3.96 2.83 -23.62
CA ASN A 24 2.63 3.43 -23.35
C ASN A 24 2.56 4.20 -22.03
N CYS A 25 3.66 4.31 -21.27
CA CYS A 25 3.69 5.00 -20.00
C CYS A 25 4.95 5.87 -19.87
N ALA A 26 4.79 7.04 -19.26
CA ALA A 26 5.91 7.88 -18.84
C ALA A 26 5.95 7.93 -17.32
N PHE A 27 7.16 7.91 -16.75
CA PHE A 27 7.33 8.16 -15.33
C PHE A 27 6.94 9.60 -15.00
N GLN A 28 6.23 9.78 -13.89
CA GLN A 28 5.95 11.11 -13.36
C GLN A 28 7.25 11.74 -12.85
N ALA A 29 7.61 12.91 -13.38
CA ALA A 29 8.84 13.61 -13.04
C ALA A 29 8.78 14.25 -11.65
N THR A 30 7.58 14.51 -11.15
CA THR A 30 7.35 15.15 -9.85
C THR A 30 6.46 14.27 -8.97
N PRO A 31 6.67 14.27 -7.65
CA PRO A 31 5.78 13.58 -6.72
C PRO A 31 4.33 14.05 -6.89
N LEU A 32 3.40 13.10 -6.92
CA LEU A 32 1.97 13.37 -6.92
C LEU A 32 1.39 13.27 -5.51
N PRO A 33 0.32 14.02 -5.19
CA PRO A 33 -0.37 13.86 -3.93
C PRO A 33 -0.97 12.45 -3.80
N LEU A 34 -0.84 11.85 -2.63
CA LEU A 34 -1.47 10.57 -2.32
C LEU A 34 -2.98 10.76 -2.10
N GLY A 35 -3.78 10.13 -2.95
CA GLY A 35 -5.24 10.19 -2.84
C GLY A 35 -5.86 9.12 -1.93
N ALA A 36 -5.24 7.94 -1.85
CA ALA A 36 -5.70 6.81 -1.03
C ALA A 36 -4.59 5.75 -0.90
N ILE A 37 -4.67 4.90 0.12
CA ILE A 37 -3.78 3.75 0.30
C ILE A 37 -4.62 2.50 0.54
N TYR A 38 -4.38 1.47 -0.29
CA TYR A 38 -5.03 0.17 -0.19
C TYR A 38 -4.08 -0.86 0.42
N LEU A 39 -4.43 -1.34 1.61
CA LEU A 39 -3.68 -2.31 2.39
C LEU A 39 -4.11 -3.73 2.01
N LEU A 40 -3.23 -4.46 1.32
CA LEU A 40 -3.44 -5.86 0.94
C LEU A 40 -3.42 -6.77 2.18
N GLN A 41 -4.51 -7.49 2.42
CA GLN A 41 -4.62 -8.40 3.55
C GLN A 41 -3.88 -9.73 3.31
N GLY A 42 -3.29 -10.33 4.34
CA GLY A 42 -2.49 -11.56 4.20
C GLY A 42 -3.30 -12.81 3.85
N THR A 43 -4.60 -12.85 4.15
CA THR A 43 -5.47 -13.98 3.84
C THR A 43 -6.14 -13.77 2.48
N ALA A 44 -6.00 -14.77 1.61
CA ALA A 44 -6.65 -14.75 0.31
C ALA A 44 -8.16 -14.95 0.47
N GLY A 45 -8.95 -14.01 -0.02
CA GLY A 45 -10.40 -14.15 -0.15
C GLY A 45 -10.77 -14.67 -1.54
N GLU A 46 -11.94 -15.30 -1.65
CA GLU A 46 -12.53 -15.71 -2.94
C GLU A 46 -13.24 -14.56 -3.66
N GLU A 47 -13.43 -13.43 -2.98
CA GLU A 47 -14.12 -12.24 -3.45
C GLU A 47 -13.26 -10.97 -3.29
N ILE A 48 -13.46 -10.03 -4.21
CA ILE A 48 -12.85 -8.69 -4.13
C ILE A 48 -13.64 -7.90 -3.09
N GLY A 49 -13.05 -7.72 -1.91
CA GLY A 49 -13.60 -6.92 -0.84
C GLY A 49 -12.75 -5.69 -0.59
N ILE A 50 -13.36 -4.50 -0.61
CA ILE A 50 -12.75 -3.23 -0.21
C ILE A 50 -13.55 -2.66 0.95
N GLN A 51 -12.88 -2.32 2.03
CA GLN A 51 -13.51 -1.78 3.23
C GLN A 51 -12.74 -0.56 3.75
N PRO A 52 -13.42 0.43 4.36
CA PRO A 52 -12.73 1.49 5.10
C PRO A 52 -11.85 0.87 6.18
N CYS A 53 -10.64 1.40 6.33
CA CYS A 53 -9.76 1.04 7.43
C CYS A 53 -9.88 2.10 8.52
N GLU A 54 -10.11 1.69 9.77
CA GLU A 54 -10.05 2.62 10.90
C GLU A 54 -8.66 3.23 11.02
N LYS A 55 -8.58 4.52 11.36
CA LYS A 55 -7.30 5.28 11.35
C LYS A 55 -6.22 4.62 12.20
N GLN A 56 -6.56 4.14 13.39
CA GLN A 56 -5.61 3.51 14.30
C GLN A 56 -5.11 2.17 13.76
N GLU A 57 -6.02 1.37 13.21
CA GLU A 57 -5.67 0.07 12.62
C GLU A 57 -4.83 0.25 11.35
N GLY A 58 -5.19 1.20 10.49
CA GLY A 58 -4.44 1.51 9.28
C GLY A 58 -3.05 2.07 9.59
N TRP A 59 -2.90 2.87 10.63
CA TRP A 59 -1.60 3.32 11.11
C TRP A 59 -0.70 2.16 11.58
N LEU A 60 -1.23 1.23 12.37
CA LEU A 60 -0.49 0.04 12.81
C LEU A 60 -0.12 -0.87 11.62
N ALA A 61 -1.02 -1.00 10.63
CA ALA A 61 -0.75 -1.75 9.42
C ALA A 61 0.37 -1.11 8.59
N LEU A 62 0.35 0.21 8.39
CA LEU A 62 1.43 0.96 7.71
C LEU A 62 2.79 0.76 8.40
N ILE A 63 2.79 0.81 9.73
CA ILE A 63 3.98 0.51 10.53
C ILE A 63 4.42 -0.94 10.31
N GLY A 64 3.49 -1.90 10.24
CA GLY A 64 3.80 -3.32 9.97
C GLY A 64 4.43 -3.56 8.60
N GLU A 65 3.98 -2.83 7.58
CA GLU A 65 4.50 -2.90 6.21
C GLU A 65 5.81 -2.13 6.01
N SER A 66 6.11 -1.17 6.89
CA SER A 66 7.43 -0.55 6.94
C SER A 66 8.47 -1.59 7.37
N TYR A 67 9.64 -1.61 6.73
CA TYR A 67 10.72 -2.58 6.92
C TYR A 67 11.36 -2.50 8.33
N ARG A 68 10.58 -2.72 9.40
CA ARG A 68 10.98 -2.59 10.82
C ARG A 68 12.07 -3.56 11.25
N TYR A 69 12.37 -4.58 10.45
CA TYR A 69 13.34 -5.63 10.81
C TYR A 69 14.81 -5.19 10.86
N ARG A 70 15.14 -3.92 10.59
CA ARG A 70 16.55 -3.47 10.50
C ARG A 70 16.96 -2.34 11.45
N TRP A 71 16.09 -1.82 12.31
CA TRP A 71 16.36 -0.53 12.94
C TRP A 71 16.64 -0.62 14.44
N HIS A 72 17.91 -0.49 14.80
CA HIS A 72 18.37 -0.21 16.18
C HIS A 72 18.44 1.30 16.48
N ASP A 73 18.06 2.16 15.54
CA ASP A 73 18.11 3.62 15.73
C ASP A 73 16.76 4.18 16.19
N SER A 74 16.73 4.62 17.45
CA SER A 74 15.55 5.21 18.10
C SER A 74 15.06 6.51 17.46
N TRP A 75 15.92 7.23 16.73
CA TRP A 75 15.55 8.49 16.09
C TRP A 75 14.77 8.24 14.79
N LEU A 76 15.24 7.30 13.96
CA LEU A 76 14.53 6.86 12.75
C LEU A 76 13.12 6.33 13.07
N GLN A 77 12.97 5.59 14.19
CA GLN A 77 11.67 5.12 14.64
C GLN A 77 10.70 6.26 14.95
N LYS A 78 11.15 7.33 15.62
CA LYS A 78 10.27 8.49 15.93
C LYS A 78 9.79 9.20 14.67
N GLN A 79 10.68 9.36 13.68
CA GLN A 79 10.33 9.98 12.41
C GLN A 79 9.31 9.15 11.62
N GLU A 80 9.50 7.84 11.51
CA GLU A 80 8.52 6.95 10.87
C GLU A 80 7.17 6.98 11.55
N PHE A 81 7.14 6.89 12.88
CA PHE A 81 5.91 6.97 13.65
C PHE A 81 5.15 8.26 13.36
N SER A 82 5.86 9.39 13.30
CA SER A 82 5.27 10.70 12.95
C SER A 82 4.77 10.75 11.51
N ILE A 83 5.52 10.21 10.55
CA ILE A 83 5.14 10.17 9.13
C ILE A 83 3.89 9.33 8.95
N PHE A 84 3.86 8.09 9.45
CA PHE A 84 2.70 7.22 9.34
C PHE A 84 1.49 7.76 10.07
N GLY A 85 1.69 8.43 11.22
CA GLY A 85 0.61 9.09 11.95
C GLY A 85 -0.04 10.20 11.11
N ARG A 86 0.78 11.05 10.48
CA ARG A 86 0.27 12.10 9.55
C ARG A 86 -0.41 11.49 8.33
N LEU A 87 0.16 10.43 7.76
CA LEU A 87 -0.38 9.73 6.60
C LEU A 87 -1.78 9.15 6.90
N ALA A 88 -1.91 8.38 7.99
CA ALA A 88 -3.17 7.77 8.40
C ALA A 88 -4.24 8.80 8.80
N ALA A 89 -3.82 9.99 9.24
CA ALA A 89 -4.75 11.09 9.54
C ALA A 89 -5.24 11.84 8.30
N SER A 90 -4.43 11.89 7.23
CA SER A 90 -4.65 12.76 6.07
C SER A 90 -5.00 12.03 4.78
N VAL A 91 -4.73 10.73 4.65
CA VAL A 91 -5.00 9.95 3.44
C VAL A 91 -6.00 8.84 3.79
N PRO A 92 -7.05 8.60 2.97
CA PRO A 92 -7.97 7.51 3.21
C PRO A 92 -7.24 6.17 3.14
N LEU A 93 -7.44 5.34 4.16
CA LEU A 93 -6.92 3.99 4.22
C LEU A 93 -8.04 3.00 3.94
N ARG A 94 -7.77 2.06 3.05
CA ARG A 94 -8.70 1.00 2.65
C ARG A 94 -8.06 -0.36 2.89
N ARG A 95 -8.84 -1.33 3.36
CA ARG A 95 -8.44 -2.74 3.34
C ARG A 95 -8.88 -3.36 2.04
N LEU A 96 -7.96 -4.08 1.40
CA LEU A 96 -8.23 -4.84 0.20
C LEU A 96 -7.93 -6.32 0.47
N ASN A 97 -8.94 -7.17 0.30
CA ASN A 97 -8.75 -8.60 0.38
C ASN A 97 -7.79 -9.07 -0.71
N ASN A 98 -6.79 -9.86 -0.34
CA ASN A 98 -5.84 -10.39 -1.31
C ASN A 98 -6.54 -11.38 -2.23
N TYR A 99 -6.42 -11.14 -3.53
CA TYR A 99 -7.10 -11.92 -4.55
C TYR A 99 -6.10 -12.77 -5.34
N ARG A 100 -6.17 -14.10 -5.21
CA ARG A 100 -5.18 -15.01 -5.80
C ARG A 100 -5.39 -15.31 -7.28
N ASN A 101 -6.58 -15.04 -7.84
CA ASN A 101 -6.86 -15.35 -9.24
C ASN A 101 -6.53 -14.15 -10.13
N LEU A 102 -5.36 -14.22 -10.78
CA LEU A 102 -4.84 -13.17 -11.67
C LEU A 102 -5.76 -12.89 -12.87
N ALA A 103 -6.61 -13.83 -13.29
CA ALA A 103 -7.56 -13.61 -14.39
C ALA A 103 -8.59 -12.52 -14.07
N LYS A 104 -8.82 -12.21 -12.78
CA LYS A 104 -9.72 -11.14 -12.35
C LYS A 104 -9.01 -9.83 -12.00
N LEU A 105 -7.71 -9.67 -12.33
CA LEU A 105 -7.01 -8.39 -12.16
C LEU A 105 -7.73 -7.18 -12.79
N PRO A 106 -8.37 -7.29 -13.97
CA PRO A 106 -9.15 -6.19 -14.52
C PRO A 106 -10.32 -5.79 -13.61
N GLN A 107 -10.99 -6.77 -13.01
CA GLN A 107 -12.11 -6.53 -12.09
C GLN A 107 -11.63 -5.92 -10.77
N LEU A 108 -10.48 -6.36 -10.26
CA LEU A 108 -9.83 -5.75 -9.10
C LEU A 108 -9.47 -4.28 -9.36
N THR A 109 -8.88 -3.99 -10.52
CA THR A 109 -8.52 -2.63 -10.93
C THR A 109 -9.76 -1.75 -10.99
N GLN A 110 -10.83 -2.26 -11.61
CA GLN A 110 -12.10 -1.55 -11.69
C GLN A 110 -12.72 -1.29 -10.30
N ALA A 111 -12.67 -2.27 -9.40
CA ALA A 111 -13.19 -2.13 -8.03
C ALA A 111 -12.41 -1.05 -7.24
N ILE A 112 -11.08 -0.99 -7.39
CA ILE A 112 -10.24 0.05 -6.77
C ILE A 112 -10.62 1.42 -7.32
N LEU A 113 -10.76 1.57 -8.64
CA LEU A 113 -11.13 2.84 -9.25
C LEU A 113 -12.52 3.31 -8.83
N GLN A 114 -13.49 2.39 -8.74
CA GLN A 114 -14.84 2.68 -8.28
C GLN A 114 -14.84 3.10 -6.81
N ASP A 115 -14.16 2.37 -5.92
CA ASP A 115 -14.03 2.76 -4.52
C ASP A 115 -13.35 4.13 -4.39
N PHE A 116 -12.26 4.35 -5.13
CA PHE A 116 -11.52 5.62 -5.10
C PHE A 116 -12.40 6.81 -5.49
N ALA A 117 -13.26 6.65 -6.50
CA ALA A 117 -14.19 7.70 -6.92
C ALA A 117 -15.21 8.09 -5.84
N THR A 118 -15.45 7.24 -4.84
CA THR A 118 -16.32 7.56 -3.68
C THR A 118 -15.60 8.33 -2.57
N LEU A 119 -14.26 8.39 -2.61
CA LEU A 119 -13.48 9.03 -1.57
C LEU A 119 -13.55 10.56 -1.68
N PRO A 120 -13.53 11.27 -0.54
CA PRO A 120 -13.42 12.72 -0.56
C PRO A 120 -12.10 13.11 -1.23
N CYS A 121 -12.15 14.06 -2.16
CA CYS A 121 -10.95 14.62 -2.76
C CYS A 121 -10.16 15.35 -1.67
N ILE A 122 -9.03 14.79 -1.26
CA ILE A 122 -8.18 15.42 -0.23
C ILE A 122 -7.15 16.29 -0.95
N ALA A 123 -7.33 17.60 -0.85
CA ALA A 123 -6.24 18.54 -1.08
C ALA A 123 -5.23 18.35 0.06
N LEU A 124 -4.07 17.74 -0.23
CA LEU A 124 -3.01 17.66 0.77
C LEU A 124 -2.53 19.08 1.09
N PRO A 125 -2.28 19.41 2.37
CA PRO A 125 -1.68 20.68 2.73
C PRO A 125 -0.28 20.78 2.09
N THR A 126 -0.14 21.70 1.15
CA THR A 126 1.12 22.05 0.51
C THR A 126 2.02 22.72 1.53
N THR A 127 2.77 21.94 2.31
CA THR A 127 3.80 22.51 3.19
C THR A 127 5.15 21.88 2.85
N VAL A 128 5.79 22.45 1.83
CA VAL A 128 7.24 22.39 1.65
C VAL A 128 7.76 23.75 2.13
N LYS A 129 8.49 23.76 3.25
CA LYS A 129 9.40 24.83 3.65
C LYS A 129 10.79 24.21 3.75
#